data_AF-A0AA84ZU96-F1
#
_entry.id   AF-A0AA84ZU96-F1
#
_cell.length_a   1.000
_cell.length_b   1.000
_cell.length_c   1.000
_cell.angle_alpha   90.00
_cell.angle_beta   90.00
_cell.angle_gamma   90.00
#
_symmetry.space_group_name_H-M   'P 1'
#
loop_
_entity.id
_entity.type
_entity.pdbx_description
1 polymer ?
#
loop_
_entity_poly.entity_id
_entity_poly.type
_entity_poly.pdbx_seq_one_letter_code
_entity_poly.pdbx_strand_id
1 'polypeptide(L)'
;MLANERLRFKLHSVNYPVYDVFDVSDLTNVRNVIVWLEDRLIRALPAEARLRDVQSLEWTSYLNKYLQAVKCPFNESNSWAMLDWLLSKALLLEYNSSRNTQHNSISENPTISTNAFNNIDANSDEFKENVLKMAKLLQIPAHPDIKILFKLSNKNLK
;
A
#
# COMPACT_ATOMS: atom_id res chain seq x y z
N MET A 1 18.81 -5.14 7.52
CA MET A 1 18.28 -6.46 7.10
C MET A 1 16.76 -6.42 6.86
N LEU A 2 15.93 -6.06 7.85
CA LEU A 2 14.45 -6.04 7.71
C LEU A 2 13.90 -5.24 6.51
N ALA A 3 14.56 -4.14 6.14
CA ALA A 3 14.11 -3.27 5.06
C ALA A 3 14.10 -3.96 3.68
N ASN A 4 15.13 -4.76 3.38
CA ASN A 4 15.21 -5.51 2.13
C ASN A 4 14.21 -6.67 2.12
N GLU A 5 14.12 -7.44 3.21
CA GLU A 5 13.17 -8.55 3.32
C GLU A 5 11.72 -8.12 3.07
N ARG A 6 11.32 -6.96 3.60
CA ARG A 6 9.99 -6.38 3.36
C ARG A 6 9.77 -6.06 1.88
N LEU A 7 10.77 -5.49 1.20
CA LEU A 7 10.68 -5.22 -0.24
C LEU A 7 10.62 -6.50 -1.06
N ARG A 8 11.42 -7.53 -0.70
CA ARG A 8 11.39 -8.83 -1.36
C ARG A 8 10.02 -9.50 -1.26
N PHE A 9 9.39 -9.44 -0.08
CA PHE A 9 8.04 -9.94 0.09
C PHE A 9 7.03 -9.22 -0.82
N LYS A 10 7.08 -7.89 -0.89
CA LYS A 10 6.22 -7.11 -1.79
C LYS A 10 6.49 -7.39 -3.27
N LEU A 11 7.77 -7.55 -3.64
CA LEU A 11 8.19 -7.91 -5.00
C LEU A 11 7.68 -9.31 -5.40
N HIS A 12 7.71 -10.26 -4.47
CA HIS A 12 7.10 -11.56 -4.65
C HIS A 12 5.58 -11.45 -4.87
N SER A 13 4.88 -10.62 -4.10
CA SER A 13 3.43 -10.42 -4.24
C SER A 13 3.02 -9.89 -5.62
N VAL A 14 3.86 -9.06 -6.25
CA VAL A 14 3.62 -8.57 -7.62
C VAL A 14 4.14 -9.54 -8.70
N ASN A 15 4.74 -10.68 -8.34
CA ASN A 15 5.37 -11.62 -9.28
C ASN A 15 6.57 -11.02 -10.05
N TYR A 16 7.39 -10.20 -9.39
CA TYR A 16 8.67 -9.76 -9.95
C TYR A 16 9.65 -10.95 -9.98
N PRO A 17 10.28 -11.31 -11.12
CA PRO A 17 11.01 -12.58 -11.26
C PRO A 17 12.30 -12.69 -10.44
N VAL A 18 12.95 -11.58 -10.09
CA VAL A 18 14.27 -11.56 -9.42
C VAL A 18 14.15 -10.99 -8.00
N TYR A 19 13.06 -11.34 -7.31
CA TYR A 19 12.75 -10.79 -5.98
C TYR A 19 13.69 -11.31 -4.88
N ASP A 20 14.19 -12.54 -4.98
CA ASP A 20 14.95 -13.19 -3.91
C ASP A 20 16.35 -12.58 -3.70
N VAL A 21 17.01 -12.18 -4.78
CA VAL A 21 18.34 -11.56 -4.73
C VAL A 21 18.29 -10.03 -4.72
N PHE A 22 17.09 -9.44 -4.65
CA PHE A 22 16.92 -7.99 -4.70
C PHE A 22 17.61 -7.30 -3.52
N ASP A 23 18.33 -6.22 -3.82
CA ASP A 23 18.93 -5.32 -2.85
C ASP A 23 18.66 -3.85 -3.24
N VAL A 24 18.12 -3.08 -2.29
CA VAL A 24 17.82 -1.66 -2.45
C VAL A 24 19.08 -0.79 -2.56
N SER A 25 20.21 -1.26 -2.04
CA SER A 25 21.49 -0.54 -2.12
C SER A 25 22.09 -0.56 -3.53
N ASP A 26 21.68 -1.51 -4.38
CA ASP A 26 22.09 -1.58 -5.78
C ASP A 26 21.11 -0.78 -6.66
N LEU A 27 21.60 0.35 -7.17
CA LEU A 27 20.84 1.22 -8.07
C LEU A 27 20.37 0.46 -9.32
N THR A 28 21.13 -0.49 -9.84
CA THR A 28 20.73 -1.26 -11.03
C THR A 28 19.47 -2.08 -10.73
N ASN A 29 19.42 -2.71 -9.55
CA ASN A 29 18.25 -3.45 -9.10
C ASN A 29 17.03 -2.55 -8.91
N VAL A 30 17.20 -1.39 -8.29
CA VAL A 30 16.13 -0.39 -8.11
C VAL A 30 15.56 0.03 -9.46
N ARG A 31 16.42 0.34 -10.42
CA ARG A 31 16.03 0.76 -11.78
C ARG A 31 15.31 -0.36 -12.53
N ASN A 32 15.81 -1.60 -12.47
CA ASN A 32 15.15 -2.78 -13.06
C ASN A 32 13.73 -2.96 -12.53
N VAL A 33 13.53 -2.82 -11.21
CA VAL A 33 12.20 -2.90 -10.60
C VAL A 33 11.28 -1.79 -11.13
N ILE A 34 11.78 -0.56 -11.25
CA ILE A 34 10.98 0.57 -11.75
C ILE A 34 10.55 0.34 -13.21
N VAL A 35 11.47 -0.11 -14.09
CA VAL A 35 11.13 -0.46 -15.48
C VAL A 35 10.04 -1.53 -15.52
N TRP A 36 10.22 -2.59 -14.74
CA TRP A 36 9.27 -3.69 -14.70
C TRP A 36 7.89 -3.27 -14.18
N LEU A 37 7.85 -2.45 -13.12
CA LEU A 37 6.61 -1.90 -12.57
C LEU A 37 5.89 -1.03 -13.59
N GLU A 38 6.65 -0.23 -14.34
CA GLU A 38 6.10 0.67 -15.34
C GLU A 38 5.56 -0.06 -16.57
N ASP A 39 6.25 -1.09 -17.05
CA ASP A 39 5.80 -1.85 -18.21
C ASP A 39 4.55 -2.71 -17.92
N ARG A 40 4.38 -3.19 -16.68
CA ARG A 40 3.30 -4.15 -16.34
C ARG A 40 2.14 -3.56 -15.55
N LEU A 41 2.43 -2.81 -14.48
CA LEU A 41 1.43 -2.48 -13.46
C LEU A 41 1.01 -1.02 -13.52
N ILE A 42 1.97 -0.10 -13.41
CA ILE A 42 1.68 1.33 -13.24
C ILE A 42 1.33 2.01 -14.56
N ARG A 43 2.13 1.77 -15.63
CA ARG A 43 1.94 2.32 -16.98
C ARG A 43 1.57 3.81 -17.00
N ALA A 44 2.25 4.61 -16.16
CA ALA A 44 1.95 6.03 -16.00
C ALA A 44 2.46 6.89 -17.16
N LEU A 45 3.49 6.42 -17.88
CA LEU A 45 4.07 7.09 -19.03
C LEU A 45 3.66 6.41 -20.35
N PRO A 46 3.54 7.18 -21.44
CA PRO A 46 3.31 6.63 -22.78
C PRO A 46 4.52 5.78 -23.22
N ALA A 47 4.30 4.81 -24.11
CA ALA A 47 5.29 3.78 -24.44
C ALA A 47 6.60 4.35 -24.97
N GLU A 48 6.53 5.50 -25.63
CA GLU A 48 7.63 6.23 -26.27
C GLU A 48 8.53 6.92 -25.23
N ALA A 49 7.99 7.21 -24.04
CA ALA A 49 8.72 7.89 -22.97
C ALA A 49 9.35 6.91 -21.97
N ARG A 50 9.08 5.60 -22.07
CA ARG A 50 9.58 4.59 -21.12
C ARG A 50 11.06 4.30 -21.36
N LEU A 51 11.88 4.65 -20.38
CA LEU A 51 13.31 4.37 -20.41
C LEU A 51 13.55 2.94 -19.96
N ARG A 52 13.99 2.07 -20.89
CA ARG A 52 14.38 0.67 -20.61
C ARG A 52 15.87 0.52 -20.35
N ASP A 53 16.67 1.49 -20.76
CA ASP A 53 18.10 1.48 -20.54
C ASP A 53 18.43 1.94 -19.13
N VAL A 54 18.77 0.98 -18.28
CA VAL A 54 19.11 1.17 -16.87
C VAL A 54 20.44 1.89 -16.67
N GLN A 55 21.33 1.89 -17.67
CA GLN A 55 22.65 2.52 -17.59
C GLN A 55 22.69 3.90 -18.26
N SER A 56 21.56 4.38 -18.79
CA SER A 56 21.47 5.69 -19.43
C SER A 56 21.77 6.83 -18.44
N LEU A 57 22.50 7.84 -18.91
CA LEU A 57 22.75 9.08 -18.16
C LEU A 57 21.46 9.90 -17.97
N GLU A 58 20.45 9.70 -18.81
CA GLU A 58 19.15 10.39 -18.72
C GLU A 58 18.23 9.81 -17.64
N TRP A 59 18.68 8.80 -16.91
CA TRP A 59 17.86 8.08 -15.93
C TRP A 59 17.29 8.98 -14.84
N THR A 60 18.10 9.89 -14.30
CA THR A 60 17.64 10.80 -13.23
C THR A 60 16.56 11.75 -13.72
N SER A 61 16.66 12.22 -14.96
CA SER A 61 15.64 13.06 -15.60
C SER A 61 14.34 12.29 -15.84
N TYR A 62 14.46 11.06 -16.35
CA TYR A 62 13.33 10.14 -16.52
C TYR A 62 12.65 9.83 -15.19
N LEU A 63 13.41 9.48 -14.16
CA LEU A 63 12.89 9.14 -12.84
C LEU A 63 12.11 10.31 -12.24
N ASN A 64 12.60 11.54 -12.36
CA ASN A 64 11.89 12.70 -11.82
C ASN A 64 10.55 12.93 -12.54
N LYS A 65 10.53 12.85 -13.88
CA LYS A 65 9.29 12.92 -14.67
C LYS A 65 8.32 11.79 -14.30
N TYR A 66 8.84 10.59 -14.13
CA TYR A 66 8.08 9.42 -13.73
C TYR A 66 7.43 9.61 -12.37
N LEU A 67 8.20 10.01 -11.35
CA LEU A 67 7.70 10.24 -10.00
C LEU A 67 6.64 11.34 -9.96
N GLN A 68 6.79 12.40 -10.76
CA GLN A 68 5.77 13.44 -10.94
C GLN A 68 4.48 12.89 -11.56
N ALA A 69 4.58 12.10 -12.63
CA ALA A 69 3.42 11.49 -13.27
C ALA A 69 2.67 10.54 -12.33
N VAL A 70 3.41 9.76 -11.53
CA VAL A 70 2.84 8.84 -10.55
C VAL A 70 2.36 9.58 -9.29
N LYS A 71 2.73 10.85 -9.09
CA LYS A 71 2.51 11.66 -7.88
C LYS A 71 3.11 11.03 -6.63
N CYS A 72 4.33 10.52 -6.75
CA CYS A 72 5.09 9.96 -5.63
C CYS A 72 5.58 11.10 -4.71
N PRO A 73 5.40 10.99 -3.38
CA PRO A 73 5.90 12.00 -2.43
C PRO A 73 7.39 11.86 -2.11
N PHE A 74 8.04 10.79 -2.56
CA PHE A 74 9.44 10.48 -2.27
C PHE A 74 10.35 10.69 -3.49
N ASN A 75 11.65 10.84 -3.24
CA ASN A 75 12.70 11.05 -4.23
C ASN A 75 13.76 9.93 -4.19
N GLU A 76 14.73 9.98 -5.11
CA GLU A 76 15.81 9.00 -5.22
C GLU A 76 16.69 8.91 -3.95
N SER A 77 16.80 10.01 -3.18
CA SER A 77 17.52 10.05 -1.90
C SER A 77 17.02 9.01 -0.89
N ASN A 78 15.72 8.69 -0.93
CA ASN A 78 15.15 7.60 -0.15
C ASN A 78 14.59 6.52 -1.07
N SER A 79 15.50 5.82 -1.77
CA SER A 79 15.18 4.75 -2.72
C SER A 79 14.30 3.66 -2.10
N TRP A 80 14.48 3.36 -0.81
CA TRP A 80 13.65 2.40 -0.10
C TRP A 80 12.19 2.87 0.01
N ALA A 81 11.94 4.07 0.54
CA ALA A 81 10.59 4.58 0.71
C ALA A 81 9.89 4.80 -0.64
N MET A 82 10.66 5.27 -1.64
CA MET A 82 10.18 5.41 -3.01
C MET A 82 9.71 4.07 -3.57
N LEU A 83 10.53 3.01 -3.49
CA LEU A 83 10.15 1.68 -3.97
C LEU A 83 8.99 1.07 -3.16
N ASP A 84 9.00 1.20 -1.83
CA ASP A 84 7.94 0.68 -0.98
C ASP A 84 6.59 1.30 -1.35
N TRP A 85 6.57 2.60 -1.62
CA TRP A 85 5.38 3.34 -2.05
C TRP A 85 4.94 2.93 -3.46
N LEU A 86 5.87 2.84 -4.42
CA LEU A 86 5.57 2.41 -5.79
C LEU A 86 4.99 0.99 -5.82
N LEU A 87 5.56 0.05 -5.07
CA LEU A 87 5.07 -1.32 -4.95
C LEU A 87 3.68 -1.36 -4.33
N SER A 88 3.44 -0.57 -3.29
CA SER A 88 2.12 -0.48 -2.65
C SER A 88 1.06 0.06 -3.60
N LYS A 89 1.42 1.07 -4.42
CA LYS A 89 0.55 1.60 -5.46
C LYS A 89 0.28 0.56 -6.56
N ALA A 90 1.31 -0.16 -6.98
CA ALA A 90 1.18 -1.21 -8.00
C ALA A 90 0.24 -2.34 -7.55
N LEU A 91 0.37 -2.80 -6.30
CA LEU A 91 -0.54 -3.77 -5.68
C LEU A 91 -1.98 -3.25 -5.60
N LEU A 92 -2.18 -1.97 -5.26
CA LEU A 92 -3.51 -1.35 -5.24
C LEU A 92 -4.14 -1.34 -6.64
N LEU A 93 -3.36 -1.03 -7.68
CA LEU A 93 -3.83 -1.06 -9.07
C LEU A 93 -4.19 -2.48 -9.51
N GLU A 94 -3.36 -3.47 -9.18
CA GLU A 94 -3.63 -4.88 -9.48
C GLU A 94 -4.90 -5.39 -8.77
N TYR A 95 -5.05 -5.04 -7.50
CA TYR A 95 -6.24 -5.37 -6.71
C TYR A 95 -7.51 -4.71 -7.29
N ASN A 96 -7.45 -3.44 -7.67
CA ASN A 96 -8.58 -2.77 -8.29
C ASN A 96 -8.91 -3.32 -9.68
N SER A 97 -7.89 -3.69 -10.46
CA SER A 97 -8.08 -4.30 -11.78
C SER A 97 -8.76 -5.66 -11.67
N SER A 98 -8.33 -6.51 -10.74
CA SER A 98 -8.97 -7.80 -10.48
C SER A 98 -10.41 -7.66 -9.98
N ARG A 99 -10.72 -6.70 -9.10
CA ARG A 99 -12.11 -6.43 -8.69
C ARG A 99 -13.02 -5.98 -9.83
N ASN A 100 -12.52 -5.15 -10.75
CA ASN A 100 -13.30 -4.74 -11.91
C ASN A 100 -13.63 -5.91 -12.85
N THR A 101 -12.74 -6.91 -12.97
CA THR A 101 -13.04 -8.13 -13.75
C THR A 101 -14.09 -9.03 -13.09
N GLN A 102 -14.12 -9.10 -11.77
CA GLN A 102 -15.10 -9.88 -11.00
C GLN A 102 -16.49 -9.21 -10.98
N HIS A 103 -16.55 -7.87 -10.94
CA HIS A 103 -17.82 -7.13 -10.98
C HIS A 103 -18.54 -7.20 -12.34
N ASN A 104 -17.81 -7.44 -13.44
CA ASN A 104 -18.44 -7.66 -14.75
C ASN A 104 -18.97 -9.09 -14.95
N SER A 105 -18.73 -9.98 -13.98
CA SER A 105 -19.05 -11.41 -14.09
C SER A 105 -20.11 -11.88 -13.07
N ILE A 106 -20.60 -11.00 -12.20
CA ILE A 106 -21.50 -11.38 -11.11
C ILE A 106 -22.74 -10.47 -11.11
N SER A 107 -23.82 -11.04 -11.62
CA SER A 107 -25.20 -10.70 -11.32
C SER A 107 -25.38 -10.55 -9.80
N GLU A 108 -25.94 -9.42 -9.39
CA GLU A 108 -26.66 -9.16 -8.14
C GLU A 108 -26.40 -10.14 -6.97
N ASN A 109 -25.46 -9.80 -6.07
CA ASN A 109 -25.51 -10.17 -4.63
C ASN A 109 -24.46 -9.37 -3.83
N PRO A 110 -24.86 -8.32 -3.07
CA PRO A 110 -23.94 -7.43 -2.35
C PRO A 110 -23.57 -7.97 -0.95
N THR A 111 -23.13 -9.23 -0.84
CA THR A 111 -22.91 -9.89 0.47
C THR A 111 -21.50 -10.39 0.75
N ILE A 112 -20.53 -10.08 -0.09
CA ILE A 112 -19.12 -10.39 0.21
C ILE A 112 -18.28 -9.11 0.16
N SER A 113 -18.73 -8.09 0.88
CA SER A 113 -17.75 -7.26 1.57
C SER A 113 -17.31 -8.06 2.79
N THR A 114 -16.15 -8.70 2.71
CA THR A 114 -15.38 -9.07 3.90
C THR A 114 -15.00 -7.77 4.62
N ASN A 115 -15.97 -7.11 5.23
CA ASN A 115 -15.70 -6.07 6.20
C ASN A 115 -14.97 -6.81 7.32
N ALA A 116 -13.71 -6.46 7.58
CA ALA A 116 -12.94 -6.97 8.71
C ALA A 116 -13.63 -6.74 10.07
N PHE A 117 -14.75 -6.02 10.08
CA PHE A 117 -15.58 -5.67 11.22
C PHE A 117 -16.91 -6.43 11.27
N ASN A 118 -17.26 -7.29 10.30
CA ASN A 118 -18.51 -8.05 10.33
C ASN A 118 -18.58 -9.05 11.51
N ASN A 119 -17.43 -9.48 12.02
CA ASN A 119 -17.34 -10.38 13.17
C ASN A 119 -17.15 -9.64 14.51
N ILE A 120 -17.17 -8.31 14.49
CA ILE A 120 -17.05 -7.49 15.70
C ILE A 120 -18.45 -7.07 16.11
N ASP A 121 -19.01 -7.81 17.07
CA ASP A 121 -20.24 -7.40 17.72
C ASP A 121 -19.94 -6.25 18.69
N ALA A 122 -20.42 -5.05 18.34
CA ALA A 122 -20.29 -3.84 19.16
C ALA A 122 -21.04 -3.92 20.50
N ASN A 123 -21.88 -4.95 20.70
CA ASN A 123 -22.56 -5.23 21.97
C ASN A 123 -21.90 -6.36 22.77
N SER A 124 -20.89 -7.03 22.23
CA SER A 124 -20.14 -8.06 22.94
C SER A 124 -19.43 -7.48 24.16
N ASP A 125 -19.33 -8.28 25.22
CA ASP A 125 -18.68 -7.84 26.46
C ASP A 125 -17.17 -7.63 26.26
N GLU A 126 -16.55 -8.37 25.33
CA GLU A 126 -15.17 -8.16 24.91
C GLU A 126 -14.96 -6.76 24.30
N PHE A 127 -15.85 -6.32 23.41
CA PHE A 127 -15.77 -4.98 22.82
C PHE A 127 -15.90 -3.90 23.90
N LYS A 128 -16.84 -4.05 24.84
CA LYS A 128 -17.03 -3.09 25.94
C LYS A 128 -15.80 -3.00 26.84
N GLU A 129 -15.24 -4.14 27.23
CA GLU A 129 -14.06 -4.19 28.08
C GLU A 129 -12.86 -3.52 27.40
N ASN A 130 -12.66 -3.78 26.10
CA ASN A 130 -11.57 -3.19 25.34
C ASN A 130 -11.73 -1.68 25.14
N VAL A 131 -12.95 -1.19 24.88
CA VAL A 131 -13.24 0.24 24.80
C VAL A 131 -13.04 0.94 26.16
N LEU A 132 -13.41 0.28 27.26
CA LEU A 132 -13.18 0.80 28.62
C LEU A 132 -11.69 0.85 28.99
N LYS A 133 -10.92 -0.19 28.65
CA LYS A 133 -9.46 -0.19 28.81
C LYS A 133 -8.81 0.96 28.03
N MET A 134 -9.24 1.17 26.80
CA MET A 134 -8.77 2.25 25.94
C MET A 134 -9.13 3.64 26.51
N ALA A 135 -10.36 3.83 26.99
CA ALA A 135 -10.80 5.06 27.63
C ALA A 135 -10.03 5.36 28.92
N LYS A 136 -9.75 4.33 29.73
CA LYS A 136 -8.94 4.45 30.94
C LYS A 136 -7.50 4.87 30.63
N LEU A 137 -6.91 4.31 29.58
CA LEU A 137 -5.57 4.70 29.12
C LEU A 137 -5.52 6.16 28.67
N LEU A 138 -6.57 6.62 27.99
CA LEU A 138 -6.72 7.99 27.50
C LEU A 138 -7.27 8.97 28.54
N GLN A 139 -7.49 8.53 29.79
CA GLN A 139 -8.07 9.32 30.89
C GLN A 139 -9.45 9.95 30.55
N ILE A 140 -10.25 9.28 29.73
CA ILE A 140 -11.58 9.75 29.33
C ILE A 140 -12.60 9.37 30.42
N PRO A 141 -13.49 10.29 30.86
CA PRO A 141 -14.58 9.97 31.77
C PRO A 141 -15.45 8.83 31.24
N ALA A 142 -15.69 7.83 32.07
CA ALA A 142 -16.53 6.69 31.69
C ALA A 142 -17.95 7.16 31.38
N HIS A 143 -18.45 6.79 30.20
CA HIS A 143 -19.81 7.10 29.74
C HIS A 143 -20.64 5.81 29.66
N PRO A 144 -21.91 5.80 30.10
CA PRO A 144 -22.76 4.60 30.07
C PRO A 144 -23.03 4.08 28.66
N ASP A 145 -22.96 4.95 27.64
CA ASP A 145 -22.96 4.56 26.23
C ASP A 145 -21.54 4.31 25.71
N ILE A 146 -21.23 3.03 25.48
CA ILE A 146 -19.95 2.54 24.95
C ILE A 146 -19.67 3.03 23.53
N LYS A 147 -20.69 3.28 22.70
CA LYS A 147 -20.49 3.80 21.33
C LYS A 147 -20.01 5.24 21.36
N ILE A 148 -20.54 6.04 22.29
CA ILE A 148 -20.09 7.42 22.51
C ILE A 148 -18.66 7.41 23.06
N LEU A 149 -18.36 6.53 24.01
CA LEU A 149 -17.02 6.37 24.57
C LEU A 149 -15.98 6.00 23.51
N PHE A 150 -16.29 5.04 22.63
CA PHE A 150 -15.43 4.65 21.51
C PHE A 150 -15.24 5.79 20.49
N LYS A 151 -16.28 6.57 20.21
CA LYS A 151 -16.16 7.73 19.31
C LYS A 151 -15.25 8.81 19.89
N LEU A 152 -15.33 9.05 21.21
CA LEU A 152 -14.48 10.01 21.91
C LEU A 152 -13.04 9.54 22.00
N SER A 153 -12.78 8.25 22.25
CA SER A 153 -11.43 7.70 22.25
C SER A 153 -10.75 7.85 20.90
N ASN A 154 -11.45 7.54 19.80
CA ASN A 154 -10.92 7.72 18.44
C ASN A 154 -10.69 9.19 18.05
N LYS A 155 -11.50 10.12 18.57
CA LYS A 155 -11.32 11.56 18.29
C LYS A 155 -10.08 12.14 18.97
N ASN A 156 -9.69 11.64 20.14
CA ASN A 156 -8.49 12.09 20.87
C ASN A 156 -7.18 11.51 20.33
N LEU A 157 -7.23 10.61 19.35
CA LEU A 157 -6.07 10.01 18.69
C LEU A 157 -5.59 10.77 17.44
N LYS A 158 -6.27 11.86 17.07
CA LYS A 158 -5.86 12.78 15.99
C LYS A 158 -5.11 13.97 16.56
#